data_AF-A0AA39L276-F1
#
_entry.id   AF-A0AA39L276-F1
#
_cell.length_a   1.000
_cell.length_b   1.000
_cell.length_c   1.000
_cell.angle_alpha   90.00
_cell.angle_beta   90.00
_cell.angle_gamma   90.00
#
_symmetry.space_group_name_H-M   'P 1'
#
loop_
_entity.id
_entity.type
_entity.pdbx_description
1 polymer ?
#
loop_
_entity_poly.entity_id
_entity_poly.type
_entity_poly.pdbx_seq_one_letter_code
_entity_poly.pdbx_strand_id
1 'polypeptide(L)'
;MYHLKGRTLLTIFFMIVLTLLAIIYHILSISDDNNDVSSRKAYLHMKAENSYLISDSTYTINTERREQFEGKILGRIKNTDKQQEYNNKYGYNILNSDASIFKGHKIVHIDLKGAPPIIDYYKYLLKLLKQLGATGILIEYEDMFPYKNKIVNISAGNCYTNSDIITIQNLAKDNDLIVIPLIQTFGHLEFVLKLNEYKNYREVERYPQVICPTFNGTLSFIYDMIDQIVAAHPNIKHLHIGADEVYYIGECSRCLDEMAKRQWDKKQLFLNHVVKIARYIKSRYSHLTILMWDDEFRNILPQEIIESGLHKLIQPVIWKYTTNPGDSLTEQLWDSYANIWHSVWIATAFKGATFPDRYYTNISYHMENHQRWLEIIDKYSDKIDFKGVFLTGWQRYDHFSVLCELLAVSLPSLAINLAIMQSTNLNSFPSELPRYIGDILQCDGTISLTIPEPHHGWTKCGYHGVAVYSSNHR
;
A
#
# COMPACT_ATOMS: atom_id res chain seq x y z
N MET A 1 -44.05 2.81 63.12
CA MET A 1 -44.33 2.65 61.67
C MET A 1 -43.51 3.61 60.79
N TYR A 2 -42.29 4.01 61.22
CA TYR A 2 -41.44 4.98 60.50
C TYR A 2 -40.17 4.37 59.87
N HIS A 3 -39.96 3.06 60.00
CA HIS A 3 -38.78 2.37 59.45
C HIS A 3 -38.97 1.76 58.05
N LEU A 4 -40.19 1.80 57.48
CA LEU A 4 -40.48 1.28 56.14
C LEU A 4 -40.38 2.33 55.01
N LYS A 5 -40.40 3.64 55.31
CA LYS A 5 -40.43 4.68 54.25
C LYS A 5 -39.04 5.03 53.68
N GLY A 6 -37.97 4.90 54.46
CA GLY A 6 -36.60 5.21 53.99
C GLY A 6 -36.00 4.16 53.05
N ARG A 7 -36.36 2.88 53.23
CA ARG A 7 -35.91 1.79 52.35
C ARG A 7 -36.56 1.88 50.97
N THR A 8 -37.84 2.22 50.89
CA THR A 8 -38.56 2.36 49.62
C THR A 8 -38.02 3.52 48.78
N LEU A 9 -37.65 4.65 49.39
CA LEU A 9 -37.03 5.77 48.69
C LEU A 9 -35.63 5.42 48.15
N LEU A 10 -34.83 4.67 48.90
CA LEU A 10 -33.50 4.24 48.46
C LEU A 10 -33.58 3.25 47.29
N THR A 11 -34.54 2.33 47.31
CA THR A 11 -34.78 1.39 46.20
C THR A 11 -35.28 2.09 44.94
N ILE A 12 -36.15 3.10 45.09
CA ILE A 12 -36.62 3.91 43.95
C ILE A 12 -35.46 4.72 43.34
N PHE A 13 -34.58 5.29 44.18
CA PHE A 13 -33.39 6.01 43.70
C PHE A 13 -32.44 5.09 42.91
N PHE A 14 -32.15 3.89 43.43
CA PHE A 14 -31.32 2.91 42.71
C PHE A 14 -31.95 2.45 41.39
N MET A 15 -33.28 2.23 41.37
CA MET A 15 -33.99 1.88 40.14
C MET A 15 -33.86 2.99 39.10
N ILE A 16 -34.04 4.26 39.47
CA ILE A 16 -33.91 5.40 38.53
C ILE A 16 -32.48 5.51 37.97
N VAL A 17 -31.46 5.32 38.81
CA VAL A 17 -30.04 5.34 38.37
C VAL A 17 -29.72 4.19 37.41
N LEU A 18 -30.22 2.98 37.68
CA LEU A 18 -30.05 1.81 36.80
C LEU A 18 -30.76 2.01 35.45
N THR A 19 -31.96 2.59 35.45
CA THR A 19 -32.69 2.87 34.20
C THR A 19 -31.98 3.95 33.38
N LEU A 20 -31.43 4.99 34.02
CA LEU A 20 -30.63 6.02 33.33
C LEU A 20 -29.34 5.45 32.74
N LEU A 21 -28.64 4.56 33.46
CA LEU A 21 -27.45 3.87 32.95
C LEU A 21 -27.77 2.92 31.79
N ALA A 22 -28.91 2.23 31.83
CA ALA A 22 -29.37 1.38 30.73
C ALA A 22 -29.75 2.20 29.48
N ILE A 23 -30.35 3.38 29.67
CA ILE A 23 -30.65 4.32 28.57
C ILE A 23 -29.36 4.89 27.98
N ILE A 24 -28.38 5.29 28.80
CA ILE A 24 -27.07 5.76 28.33
C ILE A 24 -26.32 4.64 27.59
N TYR A 25 -26.35 3.40 28.09
CA TYR A 25 -25.79 2.24 27.41
C TYR A 25 -26.47 1.98 26.06
N HIS A 26 -27.81 2.09 25.98
CA HIS A 26 -28.53 1.94 24.73
C HIS A 26 -28.26 3.08 23.73
N ILE A 27 -28.11 4.32 24.20
CA ILE A 27 -27.79 5.47 23.34
C ILE A 27 -26.35 5.34 22.81
N LEU A 28 -25.39 4.92 23.64
CA LEU A 28 -24.00 4.70 23.22
C LEU A 28 -23.86 3.47 22.31
N SER A 29 -24.64 2.41 22.55
CA SER A 29 -24.73 1.23 21.68
C SER A 29 -25.36 1.56 20.32
N ILE A 30 -26.29 2.52 20.25
CA ILE A 30 -26.90 2.98 18.98
C ILE A 30 -25.96 3.94 18.22
N SER A 31 -24.99 4.58 18.88
CA SER A 31 -24.01 5.45 18.21
C SER A 31 -22.79 4.73 17.62
N ASP A 32 -22.47 3.50 18.05
CA ASP A 32 -21.32 2.74 17.50
C ASP A 32 -21.71 1.78 16.35
N ASP A 33 -23.00 1.44 16.18
CA ASP A 33 -23.46 0.46 15.18
C ASP A 33 -23.95 1.06 13.84
N ASN A 34 -23.71 2.36 13.59
CA ASN A 34 -24.19 3.04 12.37
C ASN A 34 -23.15 3.23 11.25
N ASN A 35 -21.93 2.69 11.38
CA ASN A 35 -20.94 2.74 10.29
C ASN A 35 -20.87 1.47 9.41
N ASP A 36 -21.76 0.49 9.57
CA ASP A 36 -21.69 -0.77 8.79
C ASP A 36 -23.04 -1.27 8.22
N VAL A 37 -24.05 -0.40 8.12
CA VAL A 37 -25.40 -0.80 7.65
C VAL A 37 -25.57 -0.73 6.11
N SER A 38 -24.67 -0.05 5.39
CA SER A 38 -24.67 -0.04 3.91
C SER A 38 -24.26 -1.41 3.34
N SER A 39 -23.32 -2.07 4.01
CA SER A 39 -22.72 -3.37 3.62
C SER A 39 -23.72 -4.54 3.71
N ARG A 40 -24.61 -4.52 4.71
CA ARG A 40 -25.55 -5.63 4.97
C ARG A 40 -26.81 -5.60 4.11
N LYS A 41 -27.30 -4.44 3.69
CA LYS A 41 -28.47 -4.36 2.79
C LYS A 41 -28.14 -4.87 1.38
N ALA A 42 -26.91 -4.68 0.91
CA ALA A 42 -26.44 -5.24 -0.36
C ALA A 42 -26.37 -6.78 -0.31
N TYR A 43 -26.00 -7.36 0.83
CA TYR A 43 -25.87 -8.81 0.99
C TYR A 43 -27.22 -9.55 1.02
N LEU A 44 -28.28 -8.96 1.58
CA LEU A 44 -29.60 -9.59 1.66
C LEU A 44 -30.40 -9.49 0.35
N HIS A 45 -30.14 -8.49 -0.49
CA HIS A 45 -30.86 -8.32 -1.76
C HIS A 45 -30.35 -9.26 -2.88
N MET A 46 -29.11 -9.76 -2.79
CA MET A 46 -28.51 -10.63 -3.81
C MET A 46 -28.78 -12.14 -3.64
N LYS A 47 -29.41 -12.56 -2.53
CA LYS A 47 -29.74 -13.98 -2.30
C LYS A 47 -31.08 -14.40 -2.95
N ALA A 48 -31.81 -13.46 -3.55
CA ALA A 48 -33.15 -13.70 -4.10
C ALA A 48 -33.21 -13.87 -5.63
N GLU A 49 -32.13 -13.65 -6.38
CA GLU A 49 -32.16 -13.71 -7.86
C GLU A 49 -31.42 -14.89 -8.50
N ASN A 50 -30.89 -15.83 -7.71
CA ASN A 50 -30.36 -17.09 -8.24
C ASN A 50 -31.39 -18.22 -8.16
N SER A 51 -32.40 -18.13 -9.00
CA SER A 51 -33.19 -19.27 -9.47
C SER A 51 -33.88 -18.89 -10.77
N TYR A 52 -33.44 -19.46 -11.91
CA TYR A 52 -34.26 -20.23 -12.85
C TYR A 52 -33.53 -20.46 -14.20
N LEU A 53 -33.34 -21.76 -14.46
CA LEU A 53 -33.49 -22.49 -15.73
C LEU A 53 -32.45 -22.37 -16.87
N ILE A 54 -31.80 -23.51 -17.03
CA ILE A 54 -31.16 -24.06 -18.23
C ILE A 54 -32.23 -24.33 -19.31
N SER A 55 -31.95 -23.96 -20.56
CA SER A 55 -32.38 -24.74 -21.73
C SER A 55 -31.45 -24.56 -22.94
N ASP A 56 -31.20 -25.69 -23.61
CA ASP A 56 -30.42 -25.87 -24.83
C ASP A 56 -30.86 -25.00 -26.01
N SER A 57 -29.91 -24.57 -26.83
CA SER A 57 -30.05 -24.67 -28.29
C SER A 57 -28.70 -24.61 -29.02
N THR A 58 -28.49 -25.63 -29.84
CA THR A 58 -27.46 -25.79 -30.86
C THR A 58 -27.53 -24.71 -31.95
N TYR A 59 -26.39 -24.14 -32.35
CA TYR A 59 -26.27 -23.45 -33.65
C TYR A 59 -24.94 -23.74 -34.37
N THR A 60 -25.10 -24.07 -35.64
CA THR A 60 -24.17 -24.63 -36.60
C THR A 60 -23.20 -23.58 -37.16
N ILE A 61 -21.94 -23.97 -37.35
CA ILE A 61 -20.87 -23.17 -37.99
C ILE A 61 -21.12 -23.13 -39.50
N ASN A 62 -21.17 -21.93 -40.08
CA ASN A 62 -21.16 -21.74 -41.54
C ASN A 62 -19.93 -20.94 -41.99
N THR A 63 -19.18 -21.58 -42.88
CA THR A 63 -17.79 -21.30 -43.24
C THR A 63 -17.69 -20.47 -44.53
N GLU A 64 -18.30 -19.28 -44.57
CA GLU A 64 -18.28 -18.40 -45.77
C GLU A 64 -18.00 -16.92 -45.49
N ARG A 65 -17.71 -16.52 -44.24
CA ARG A 65 -17.31 -15.12 -43.90
C ARG A 65 -15.81 -14.94 -43.70
N ARG A 66 -14.97 -15.72 -44.38
CA ARG A 66 -13.51 -15.63 -44.25
C ARG A 66 -12.77 -15.04 -45.46
N GLU A 67 -13.46 -14.79 -46.57
CA GLU A 67 -12.85 -14.22 -47.79
C GLU A 67 -13.26 -12.77 -48.10
N GLN A 68 -14.13 -12.15 -47.29
CA GLN A 68 -14.52 -10.74 -47.46
C GLN A 68 -13.71 -9.76 -46.59
N PHE A 69 -12.82 -10.26 -45.72
CA PHE A 69 -12.09 -9.45 -44.73
C PHE A 69 -10.70 -8.98 -45.21
N GLU A 70 -10.11 -9.62 -46.22
CA GLU A 70 -8.77 -9.27 -46.72
C GLU A 70 -8.76 -8.15 -47.78
N GLY A 71 -9.91 -7.82 -48.38
CA GLY A 71 -10.03 -6.74 -49.37
C GLY A 71 -10.12 -5.31 -48.81
N LYS A 72 -10.27 -5.15 -47.49
CA LYS A 72 -10.45 -3.83 -46.83
C LYS A 72 -9.17 -3.27 -46.17
N ILE A 73 -8.07 -4.00 -46.17
CA ILE A 73 -6.82 -3.62 -45.50
C ILE A 73 -5.90 -2.72 -46.37
N LEU A 74 -6.17 -2.58 -47.68
CA LEU A 74 -5.32 -1.79 -48.59
C LEU A 74 -5.85 -0.37 -48.93
N GLY A 75 -6.86 0.14 -48.20
CA GLY A 75 -7.54 1.40 -48.55
C GLY A 75 -7.29 2.61 -47.64
N ARG A 76 -6.49 2.51 -46.57
CA ARG A 76 -6.28 3.62 -45.61
C ARG A 76 -4.80 3.96 -45.43
N ILE A 77 -4.18 4.45 -46.50
CA ILE A 77 -2.94 5.22 -46.42
C ILE A 77 -3.19 6.53 -47.16
N LYS A 78 -3.60 7.56 -46.41
CA LYS A 78 -3.50 9.01 -46.72
C LYS A 78 -4.33 9.79 -45.71
N ASN A 79 -3.70 10.13 -44.58
CA ASN A 79 -4.02 11.32 -43.77
C ASN A 79 -2.99 11.47 -42.64
N THR A 80 -1.71 11.58 -43.02
CA THR A 80 -0.59 11.82 -42.10
C THR A 80 -0.56 13.24 -41.56
N ASP A 81 -1.13 14.23 -42.26
CA ASP A 81 -0.97 15.64 -41.88
C ASP A 81 -1.95 16.10 -40.77
N LYS A 82 -3.17 15.57 -40.73
CA LYS A 82 -4.12 15.84 -39.62
C LYS A 82 -3.79 15.08 -38.33
N GLN A 83 -3.00 14.02 -38.42
CA GLN A 83 -2.57 13.21 -37.28
C GLN A 83 -1.41 13.88 -36.53
N GLN A 84 -0.59 14.66 -37.24
CA GLN A 84 0.51 15.44 -36.67
C GLN A 84 -0.01 16.69 -35.91
N GLU A 85 -1.09 17.31 -36.39
CA GLU A 85 -1.71 18.47 -35.74
C GLU A 85 -2.51 18.09 -34.48
N TYR A 86 -3.16 16.91 -34.46
CA TYR A 86 -3.84 16.39 -33.27
C TYR A 86 -2.84 15.92 -32.20
N ASN A 87 -1.72 15.32 -32.62
CA ASN A 87 -0.60 14.99 -31.72
C ASN A 87 0.09 16.23 -31.15
N ASN A 88 0.07 17.39 -31.83
CA ASN A 88 0.59 18.64 -31.26
C ASN A 88 -0.39 19.33 -30.30
N LYS A 89 -1.69 19.01 -30.37
CA LYS A 89 -2.74 19.61 -29.51
C LYS A 89 -3.07 18.77 -28.27
N TYR A 90 -2.86 17.45 -28.33
CA TYR A 90 -3.16 16.49 -27.24
C TYR A 90 -2.03 15.49 -26.98
N GLY A 91 -0.89 15.61 -27.67
CA GLY A 91 0.31 14.87 -27.32
C GLY A 91 0.89 15.48 -26.06
N TYR A 92 0.83 14.73 -24.97
CA TYR A 92 1.74 14.90 -23.85
C TYR A 92 3.15 14.84 -24.43
N ASN A 93 3.73 16.01 -24.68
CA ASN A 93 5.15 16.17 -24.93
C ASN A 93 5.87 15.37 -23.85
N ILE A 94 6.83 14.56 -24.27
CA ILE A 94 7.76 13.88 -23.38
C ILE A 94 8.31 14.93 -22.40
N LEU A 95 7.79 14.87 -21.17
CA LEU A 95 8.41 15.22 -19.89
C LEU A 95 9.42 16.37 -19.95
N ASN A 96 8.92 17.61 -19.93
CA ASN A 96 9.61 18.65 -19.16
C ASN A 96 9.31 18.37 -17.68
N SER A 97 10.20 17.64 -17.00
CA SER A 97 10.10 17.37 -15.55
C SER A 97 9.95 18.65 -14.72
N ASP A 98 10.37 19.79 -15.26
CA ASP A 98 10.26 21.09 -14.58
C ASP A 98 8.82 21.60 -14.48
N ALA A 99 7.91 21.11 -15.32
CA ALA A 99 6.51 21.53 -15.37
C ALA A 99 5.54 20.60 -14.61
N SER A 100 5.98 19.43 -14.12
CA SER A 100 5.11 18.56 -13.33
C SER A 100 4.82 19.16 -11.97
N ILE A 101 3.58 18.96 -11.48
CA ILE A 101 3.14 19.40 -10.16
C ILE A 101 4.02 18.72 -9.09
N PHE A 102 4.16 17.40 -9.21
CA PHE A 102 5.02 16.62 -8.34
C PHE A 102 6.40 16.40 -8.97
N LYS A 103 7.45 16.77 -8.25
CA LYS A 103 8.86 16.69 -8.69
C LYS A 103 9.69 15.66 -7.93
N GLY A 104 9.13 15.07 -6.88
CA GLY A 104 9.82 14.07 -6.07
C GLY A 104 9.98 12.72 -6.77
N HIS A 105 10.58 11.78 -6.04
CA HIS A 105 10.76 10.41 -6.52
C HIS A 105 9.43 9.68 -6.73
N LYS A 106 9.32 8.91 -7.82
CA LYS A 106 8.19 8.01 -8.11
C LYS A 106 8.67 6.58 -7.94
N ILE A 107 8.40 5.99 -6.79
CA ILE A 107 8.95 4.69 -6.39
C ILE A 107 7.86 3.64 -6.50
N VAL A 108 8.13 2.56 -7.23
CA VAL A 108 7.19 1.44 -7.36
C VAL A 108 7.46 0.41 -6.27
N HIS A 109 6.44 0.09 -5.47
CA HIS A 109 6.55 -0.96 -4.47
C HIS A 109 6.45 -2.35 -5.09
N ILE A 110 7.38 -3.22 -4.72
CA ILE A 110 7.37 -4.64 -5.03
C ILE A 110 7.31 -5.38 -3.69
N ASP A 111 6.09 -5.70 -3.27
CA ASP A 111 5.85 -6.61 -2.15
C ASP A 111 6.18 -8.04 -2.60
N LEU A 112 7.12 -8.68 -1.89
CA LEU A 112 7.62 -10.02 -2.22
C LEU A 112 6.88 -11.13 -1.50
N LYS A 113 5.97 -10.77 -0.62
CA LYS A 113 5.22 -11.67 0.24
C LYS A 113 4.36 -12.63 -0.60
N GLY A 114 4.68 -13.93 -0.56
CA GLY A 114 3.91 -15.01 -1.18
C GLY A 114 4.08 -15.19 -2.70
N ALA A 115 4.09 -14.11 -3.49
CA ALA A 115 4.22 -14.16 -4.96
C ALA A 115 5.38 -13.29 -5.50
N PRO A 116 6.63 -13.57 -5.10
CA PRO A 116 7.80 -12.83 -5.55
C PRO A 116 8.04 -13.02 -7.06
N PRO A 117 8.40 -11.97 -7.82
CA PRO A 117 8.80 -12.12 -9.22
C PRO A 117 10.08 -12.96 -9.37
N ILE A 118 10.17 -13.78 -10.42
CA ILE A 118 11.45 -14.44 -10.75
C ILE A 118 12.47 -13.44 -11.29
N ILE A 119 13.77 -13.75 -11.18
CA ILE A 119 14.86 -12.85 -11.57
C ILE A 119 14.80 -12.42 -13.03
N ASP A 120 14.48 -13.34 -13.94
CA ASP A 120 14.34 -13.02 -15.37
C ASP A 120 13.22 -11.99 -15.63
N TYR A 121 12.18 -11.96 -14.79
CA TYR A 121 11.10 -11.01 -14.92
C TYR A 121 11.54 -9.58 -14.55
N TYR A 122 12.47 -9.41 -13.60
CA TYR A 122 12.99 -8.08 -13.23
C TYR A 122 13.65 -7.36 -14.41
N LYS A 123 14.33 -8.09 -15.31
CA LYS A 123 14.95 -7.48 -16.50
C LYS A 123 13.93 -6.79 -17.40
N TYR A 124 12.75 -7.40 -17.55
CA TYR A 124 11.63 -6.80 -18.26
C TYR A 124 10.98 -5.68 -17.42
N LEU A 125 10.63 -5.99 -16.17
CA LEU A 125 9.86 -5.12 -15.30
C LEU A 125 10.57 -3.78 -15.09
N LEU A 126 11.84 -3.77 -14.68
CA LEU A 126 12.56 -2.54 -14.36
C LEU A 126 12.74 -1.63 -15.58
N LYS A 127 12.94 -2.21 -16.76
CA LYS A 127 12.93 -1.45 -18.02
C LYS A 127 11.57 -0.82 -18.30
N LEU A 128 10.48 -1.56 -18.11
CA LEU A 128 9.12 -1.06 -18.25
C LEU A 128 8.86 0.09 -17.25
N LEU A 129 9.22 -0.09 -15.97
CA LEU A 129 9.02 0.93 -14.93
C LEU A 129 9.74 2.25 -15.30
N LYS A 130 10.97 2.16 -15.80
CA LYS A 130 11.73 3.33 -16.26
C LYS A 130 11.05 4.02 -17.43
N GLN A 131 10.56 3.26 -18.42
CA GLN A 131 9.81 3.82 -19.56
C GLN A 131 8.52 4.53 -19.14
N LEU A 132 7.87 4.03 -18.08
CA LEU A 132 6.66 4.62 -17.51
C LEU A 132 6.94 5.82 -16.59
N GLY A 133 8.20 6.16 -16.33
CA GLY A 133 8.59 7.34 -15.56
C GLY A 133 8.84 7.11 -14.07
N ALA A 134 8.99 5.85 -13.64
CA ALA A 134 9.47 5.54 -12.29
C ALA A 134 10.93 6.00 -12.10
N THR A 135 11.28 6.35 -10.87
CA THR A 135 12.64 6.76 -10.48
C THR A 135 13.30 5.76 -9.54
N GLY A 136 12.58 4.73 -9.11
CA GLY A 136 13.11 3.70 -8.23
C GLY A 136 12.09 2.63 -7.87
N ILE A 137 12.54 1.68 -7.05
CA ILE A 137 11.74 0.60 -6.49
C ILE A 137 11.88 0.53 -4.97
N LEU A 138 10.78 0.23 -4.30
CA LEU A 138 10.71 -0.14 -2.89
C LEU A 138 10.55 -1.66 -2.85
N ILE A 139 11.44 -2.36 -2.15
CA ILE A 139 11.41 -3.84 -2.08
C ILE A 139 11.11 -4.24 -0.65
N GLU A 140 9.91 -4.74 -0.40
CA GLU A 140 9.53 -5.33 0.90
C GLU A 140 9.89 -6.81 0.91
N TYR A 141 10.87 -7.14 1.74
CA TYR A 141 11.57 -8.42 1.68
C TYR A 141 10.91 -9.54 2.49
N GLU A 142 10.61 -9.29 3.77
CA GLU A 142 10.14 -10.31 4.72
C GLU A 142 10.89 -11.65 4.60
N ASP A 143 10.19 -12.79 4.46
CA ASP A 143 10.80 -14.12 4.34
C ASP A 143 11.46 -14.39 2.98
N MET A 144 11.37 -13.47 2.00
CA MET A 144 12.06 -13.61 0.72
C MET A 144 13.51 -13.16 0.74
N PHE A 145 13.98 -12.56 1.85
CA PHE A 145 15.40 -12.26 2.04
C PHE A 145 16.18 -13.49 2.53
N PRO A 146 17.40 -13.75 2.02
CA PRO A 146 18.26 -14.87 2.46
C PRO A 146 18.99 -14.54 3.76
N TYR A 147 18.27 -14.53 4.87
CA TYR A 147 18.84 -14.42 6.20
C TYR A 147 19.81 -15.58 6.49
N LYS A 148 20.83 -15.30 7.29
CA LYS A 148 21.89 -16.25 7.61
C LYS A 148 22.07 -16.40 9.12
N ASN A 149 22.94 -17.34 9.49
CA ASN A 149 23.36 -17.57 10.86
C ASN A 149 22.18 -17.94 11.78
N LYS A 150 22.05 -17.26 12.92
CA LYS A 150 21.06 -17.57 13.97
C LYS A 150 19.61 -17.38 13.52
N ILE A 151 19.38 -16.61 12.46
CA ILE A 151 18.05 -16.26 11.96
C ILE A 151 17.75 -16.86 10.59
N VAL A 152 18.55 -17.84 10.13
CA VAL A 152 18.36 -18.50 8.82
C VAL A 152 16.97 -19.11 8.63
N ASN A 153 16.33 -19.53 9.74
CA ASN A 153 15.02 -20.20 9.71
C ASN A 153 13.86 -19.27 9.34
N ILE A 154 14.04 -17.95 9.35
CA ILE A 154 12.96 -17.00 8.99
C ILE A 154 12.85 -16.80 7.47
N SER A 155 13.83 -17.27 6.70
CA SER A 155 13.77 -17.25 5.23
C SER A 155 12.87 -18.37 4.71
N ALA A 156 12.05 -18.05 3.72
CA ALA A 156 11.27 -19.02 2.98
C ALA A 156 12.19 -19.96 2.19
N GLY A 157 11.75 -21.20 1.97
CA GLY A 157 12.54 -22.19 1.22
C GLY A 157 12.82 -21.78 -0.24
N ASN A 158 12.02 -20.86 -0.78
CA ASN A 158 12.19 -20.26 -2.11
C ASN A 158 12.67 -18.80 -2.04
N CYS A 159 13.28 -18.35 -0.93
CA CYS A 159 13.85 -17.01 -0.81
C CYS A 159 14.87 -16.72 -1.92
N TYR A 160 15.11 -15.45 -2.20
CA TYR A 160 16.16 -15.05 -3.13
C TYR A 160 17.54 -15.41 -2.59
N THR A 161 18.49 -15.67 -3.47
CA THR A 161 19.90 -15.79 -3.11
C THR A 161 20.57 -14.41 -3.00
N ASN A 162 21.77 -14.35 -2.40
CA ASN A 162 22.56 -13.11 -2.42
C ASN A 162 22.90 -12.66 -3.86
N SER A 163 23.15 -13.61 -4.78
CA SER A 163 23.38 -13.30 -6.19
C SER A 163 22.16 -12.71 -6.88
N ASP A 164 20.96 -13.15 -6.49
CA ASP A 164 19.71 -12.60 -7.00
C ASP A 164 19.53 -11.14 -6.58
N ILE A 165 19.79 -10.82 -5.30
CA ILE A 165 19.73 -9.44 -4.79
C ILE A 165 20.75 -8.53 -5.48
N ILE A 166 21.97 -9.03 -5.74
CA ILE A 166 22.98 -8.29 -6.53
C ILE A 166 22.47 -8.07 -7.96
N THR A 167 21.86 -9.08 -8.57
CA THR A 167 21.32 -8.99 -9.93
C THR A 167 20.20 -7.96 -10.01
N ILE A 168 19.26 -7.96 -9.06
CA ILE A 168 18.18 -6.96 -8.99
C ILE A 168 18.75 -5.54 -8.86
N GLN A 169 19.76 -5.33 -8.01
CA GLN A 169 20.42 -4.04 -7.86
C GLN A 169 21.15 -3.57 -9.13
N ASN A 170 21.82 -4.49 -9.84
CA ASN A 170 22.46 -4.17 -11.11
C ASN A 170 21.43 -3.80 -12.18
N LEU A 171 20.34 -4.56 -12.30
CA LEU A 171 19.25 -4.26 -13.22
C LEU A 171 18.58 -2.91 -12.90
N ALA A 172 18.41 -2.57 -11.61
CA ALA A 172 17.88 -1.27 -11.21
C ALA A 172 18.84 -0.13 -11.60
N LYS A 173 20.13 -0.32 -11.34
CA LYS A 173 21.18 0.64 -11.74
C LYS A 173 21.24 0.85 -13.25
N ASP A 174 21.17 -0.22 -14.04
CA ASP A 174 21.19 -0.16 -15.51
C ASP A 174 19.98 0.58 -16.10
N ASN A 175 18.91 0.77 -15.31
CA ASN A 175 17.71 1.51 -15.68
C ASN A 175 17.58 2.85 -14.93
N ASP A 176 18.65 3.33 -14.26
CA ASP A 176 18.65 4.55 -13.46
C ASP A 176 17.51 4.59 -12.41
N LEU A 177 17.26 3.45 -11.75
CA LEU A 177 16.28 3.30 -10.69
C LEU A 177 16.99 3.15 -9.34
N ILE A 178 16.62 3.99 -8.38
CA ILE A 178 17.09 3.81 -6.99
C ILE A 178 16.41 2.58 -6.36
N VAL A 179 17.10 1.92 -5.43
CA VAL A 179 16.54 0.80 -4.65
C VAL A 179 16.38 1.25 -3.20
N ILE A 180 15.20 1.01 -2.63
CA ILE A 180 14.90 1.24 -1.22
C ILE A 180 14.44 -0.10 -0.62
N PRO A 181 15.25 -0.76 0.22
CA PRO A 181 14.77 -1.93 0.94
C PRO A 181 13.77 -1.50 2.03
N LEU A 182 12.69 -2.28 2.17
CA LEU A 182 11.74 -2.21 3.27
C LEU A 182 11.86 -3.46 4.13
N ILE A 183 11.94 -3.23 5.43
CA ILE A 183 12.03 -4.25 6.46
C ILE A 183 10.95 -3.99 7.50
N GLN A 184 10.34 -5.04 8.02
CA GLN A 184 9.40 -4.92 9.14
C GLN A 184 10.14 -5.00 10.46
N THR A 185 9.88 -4.04 11.36
CA THR A 185 10.60 -3.92 12.63
C THR A 185 9.68 -3.82 13.86
N PHE A 186 8.35 -3.90 13.65
CA PHE A 186 7.38 -3.85 14.75
C PHE A 186 6.11 -4.67 14.47
N GLY A 187 5.22 -4.17 13.61
CA GLY A 187 4.10 -4.91 13.03
C GLY A 187 4.54 -5.76 11.84
N HIS A 188 3.59 -6.46 11.23
CA HIS A 188 3.77 -7.32 10.05
C HIS A 188 4.94 -8.31 10.14
N LEU A 189 5.20 -8.82 11.35
CA LEU A 189 6.28 -9.78 11.61
C LEU A 189 5.79 -11.24 11.58
N GLU A 190 4.66 -11.53 10.94
CA GLU A 190 4.10 -12.88 10.86
C GLU A 190 5.07 -13.88 10.25
N PHE A 191 5.89 -13.47 9.30
CA PHE A 191 6.88 -14.35 8.68
C PHE A 191 7.89 -14.93 9.69
N VAL A 192 8.23 -14.14 10.72
CA VAL A 192 9.08 -14.57 11.85
C VAL A 192 8.23 -15.23 12.92
N LEU A 193 7.22 -14.50 13.39
CA LEU A 193 6.51 -14.81 14.62
C LEU A 193 5.55 -15.99 14.46
N LYS A 194 5.22 -16.43 13.24
CA LYS A 194 4.48 -17.70 13.01
C LYS A 194 5.29 -18.92 13.46
N LEU A 195 6.61 -18.83 13.47
CA LEU A 195 7.50 -19.94 13.85
C LEU A 195 7.49 -20.15 15.37
N ASN A 196 7.54 -21.43 15.77
CA ASN A 196 7.48 -21.81 17.19
C ASN A 196 8.65 -21.23 18.01
N GLU A 197 9.83 -21.13 17.39
CA GLU A 197 11.06 -20.58 18.00
C GLU A 197 10.88 -19.12 18.47
N TYR A 198 10.07 -18.33 17.77
CA TYR A 198 9.88 -16.91 18.06
C TYR A 198 8.57 -16.60 18.81
N LYS A 199 7.87 -17.60 19.37
CA LYS A 199 6.64 -17.38 20.14
C LYS A 199 6.80 -16.40 21.31
N ASN A 200 7.92 -16.48 22.03
CA ASN A 200 8.20 -15.60 23.18
C ASN A 200 8.45 -14.15 22.79
N TYR A 201 8.74 -13.89 21.51
CA TYR A 201 8.92 -12.55 20.97
C TYR A 201 7.61 -11.84 20.69
N ARG A 202 6.46 -12.53 20.68
CA ARG A 202 5.17 -11.92 20.38
C ARG A 202 4.73 -10.98 21.51
N GLU A 203 4.05 -9.90 21.14
CA GLU A 203 3.33 -9.06 22.11
C GLU A 203 2.17 -9.86 22.71
N VAL A 204 1.21 -10.27 21.89
CA VAL A 204 0.15 -11.18 22.32
C VAL A 204 0.49 -12.59 21.87
N GLU A 205 0.59 -13.55 22.80
CA GLU A 205 1.02 -14.92 22.51
C GLU A 205 0.24 -15.56 21.36
N ARG A 206 -1.07 -15.30 21.28
CA ARG A 206 -1.96 -15.82 20.24
C ARG A 206 -1.76 -15.19 18.86
N TYR A 207 -1.30 -13.94 18.78
CA TYR A 207 -1.26 -13.17 17.54
C TYR A 207 0.20 -12.98 17.07
N PRO A 208 0.60 -13.64 15.97
CA PRO A 208 1.98 -13.59 15.49
C PRO A 208 2.29 -12.35 14.64
N GLN A 209 1.68 -11.18 14.89
CA GLN A 209 1.85 -10.01 14.01
C GLN A 209 2.81 -8.95 14.58
N VAL A 210 2.75 -8.69 15.90
CA VAL A 210 3.53 -7.66 16.59
C VAL A 210 4.56 -8.30 17.50
N ILE A 211 5.80 -7.82 17.38
CA ILE A 211 6.89 -8.17 18.29
C ILE A 211 6.79 -7.37 19.59
N CYS A 212 7.01 -8.02 20.72
CA CYS A 212 7.07 -7.42 22.04
C CYS A 212 8.31 -6.52 22.15
N PRO A 213 8.16 -5.19 22.29
CA PRO A 213 9.29 -4.27 22.30
C PRO A 213 10.13 -4.34 23.59
N THR A 214 9.60 -4.97 24.65
CA THR A 214 10.26 -5.09 25.96
C THR A 214 10.91 -6.47 26.18
N PHE A 215 10.75 -7.42 25.26
CA PHE A 215 11.45 -8.69 25.36
C PHE A 215 12.95 -8.50 25.08
N ASN A 216 13.81 -9.00 25.97
CA ASN A 216 15.26 -8.75 25.93
C ASN A 216 15.92 -9.12 24.59
N GLY A 217 15.43 -10.16 23.90
CA GLY A 217 15.95 -10.59 22.62
C GLY A 217 15.54 -9.72 21.43
N THR A 218 14.48 -8.92 21.56
CA THR A 218 13.84 -8.20 20.45
C THR A 218 14.81 -7.28 19.71
N LEU A 219 15.47 -6.36 20.42
CA LEU A 219 16.37 -5.41 19.77
C LEU A 219 17.53 -6.11 19.06
N SER A 220 18.15 -7.11 19.70
CA SER A 220 19.25 -7.85 19.08
C SER A 220 18.82 -8.58 17.80
N PHE A 221 17.59 -9.11 17.78
CA PHE A 221 17.03 -9.79 16.62
C PHE A 221 16.73 -8.81 15.47
N ILE A 222 16.05 -7.69 15.77
CA ILE A 222 15.76 -6.64 14.79
C ILE A 222 17.06 -6.04 14.21
N TYR A 223 18.07 -5.83 15.05
CA TYR A 223 19.37 -5.31 14.61
C TYR A 223 20.10 -6.28 13.67
N ASP A 224 20.03 -7.60 13.92
CA ASP A 224 20.59 -8.60 13.01
C ASP A 224 19.89 -8.58 11.64
N MET A 225 18.56 -8.47 11.62
CA MET A 225 17.81 -8.32 10.35
C MET A 225 18.22 -7.06 9.59
N ILE A 226 18.30 -5.91 10.28
CA ILE A 226 18.75 -4.64 9.71
C ILE A 226 20.16 -4.77 9.12
N ASP A 227 21.10 -5.28 9.90
CA ASP A 227 22.51 -5.38 9.49
C ASP A 227 22.66 -6.25 8.25
N GLN A 228 21.97 -7.39 8.18
CA GLN A 228 22.04 -8.27 7.01
C GLN A 228 21.46 -7.61 5.76
N ILE A 229 20.33 -6.90 5.87
CA ILE A 229 19.71 -6.23 4.73
C ILE A 229 20.55 -5.05 4.24
N VAL A 230 21.07 -4.22 5.14
CA VAL A 230 21.97 -3.11 4.79
C VAL A 230 23.27 -3.64 4.16
N ALA A 231 23.83 -4.73 4.68
CA ALA A 231 25.02 -5.35 4.11
C ALA A 231 24.78 -5.90 2.69
N ALA A 232 23.58 -6.39 2.38
CA ALA A 232 23.20 -6.83 1.04
C ALA A 232 22.95 -5.66 0.06
N HIS A 233 22.83 -4.44 0.57
CA HIS A 233 22.47 -3.25 -0.20
C HIS A 233 23.47 -2.10 0.02
N PRO A 234 24.76 -2.25 -0.34
CA PRO A 234 25.83 -1.34 0.09
C PRO A 234 25.73 0.10 -0.45
N ASN A 235 24.91 0.34 -1.48
CA ASN A 235 24.81 1.64 -2.17
C ASN A 235 23.51 2.40 -1.88
N ILE A 236 22.66 1.90 -0.99
CA ILE A 236 21.38 2.55 -0.70
C ILE A 236 21.58 3.85 0.06
N LYS A 237 20.63 4.77 -0.13
CA LYS A 237 20.56 6.04 0.61
C LYS A 237 19.37 6.09 1.56
N HIS A 238 18.40 5.21 1.36
CA HIS A 238 17.17 5.13 2.11
C HIS A 238 16.95 3.70 2.59
N LEU A 239 16.44 3.55 3.80
CA LEU A 239 15.97 2.29 4.36
C LEU A 239 14.60 2.52 4.97
N HIS A 240 13.60 1.75 4.55
CA HIS A 240 12.26 1.80 5.12
C HIS A 240 12.14 0.76 6.24
N ILE A 241 11.78 1.17 7.46
CA ILE A 241 11.77 0.29 8.64
C ILE A 241 10.37 -0.24 9.01
N GLY A 242 9.37 0.02 8.16
CA GLY A 242 8.00 -0.45 8.34
C GLY A 242 7.38 0.22 9.54
N ALA A 243 7.00 -0.61 10.53
CA ALA A 243 6.48 -0.22 11.83
C ALA A 243 5.08 0.43 11.79
N ASP A 244 4.29 -0.02 10.82
CA ASP A 244 2.85 0.18 10.68
C ASP A 244 2.04 -0.85 11.48
N GLU A 245 0.77 -0.52 11.69
CA GLU A 245 -0.29 -1.42 12.15
C GLU A 245 0.09 -2.24 13.39
N VAL A 246 0.60 -1.55 14.43
CA VAL A 246 1.13 -2.19 15.63
C VAL A 246 0.00 -2.49 16.63
N TYR A 247 -0.98 -3.26 16.16
CA TYR A 247 -2.15 -3.60 16.95
C TYR A 247 -1.77 -4.40 18.21
N TYR A 248 -2.55 -4.22 19.27
CA TYR A 248 -2.37 -4.89 20.57
C TYR A 248 -1.06 -4.57 21.31
N ILE A 249 -0.32 -3.52 20.91
CA ILE A 249 0.84 -3.05 21.68
C ILE A 249 0.47 -2.77 23.14
N GLY A 250 1.34 -3.17 24.08
CA GLY A 250 1.19 -2.86 25.51
C GLY A 250 0.22 -3.78 26.25
N GLU A 251 -0.02 -4.98 25.75
CA GLU A 251 -0.95 -5.95 26.35
C GLU A 251 -0.24 -7.12 27.05
N CYS A 252 1.03 -7.37 26.72
CA CYS A 252 1.80 -8.42 27.39
C CYS A 252 2.26 -7.98 28.79
N SER A 253 2.44 -8.94 29.70
CA SER A 253 2.88 -8.64 31.08
C SER A 253 4.17 -7.83 31.14
N ARG A 254 5.15 -8.12 30.28
CA ARG A 254 6.43 -7.38 30.21
C ARG A 254 6.24 -5.91 29.83
N CYS A 255 5.36 -5.65 28.85
CA CYS A 255 5.06 -4.29 28.43
C CYS A 255 4.25 -3.54 29.48
N LEU A 256 3.27 -4.20 30.11
CA LEU A 256 2.51 -3.64 31.22
C LEU A 256 3.43 -3.27 32.40
N ASP A 257 4.36 -4.14 32.77
CA ASP A 257 5.33 -3.90 33.84
C ASP A 257 6.23 -2.70 33.52
N GLU A 258 6.78 -2.62 32.30
CA GLU A 258 7.65 -1.52 31.90
C GLU A 258 6.89 -0.19 31.79
N MET A 259 5.67 -0.23 31.27
CA MET A 259 4.76 0.94 31.21
C MET A 259 4.42 1.44 32.61
N ALA A 260 4.05 0.54 33.54
CA ALA A 260 3.78 0.90 34.92
C ALA A 260 5.02 1.48 35.61
N LYS A 261 6.18 0.86 35.43
CA LYS A 261 7.45 1.33 36.01
C LYS A 261 7.83 2.73 35.54
N ARG A 262 7.59 3.05 34.27
CA ARG A 262 7.97 4.33 33.65
C ARG A 262 6.87 5.37 33.59
N GLN A 263 5.66 5.00 34.01
CA GLN A 263 4.45 5.82 33.85
C GLN A 263 4.23 6.18 32.38
N TRP A 264 4.38 5.18 31.50
CA TRP A 264 4.15 5.31 30.06
C TRP A 264 2.79 4.74 29.68
N ASP A 265 2.19 5.35 28.66
CA ASP A 265 1.12 4.79 27.84
C ASP A 265 1.69 4.00 26.64
N LYS A 266 0.78 3.49 25.80
CA LYS A 266 1.13 2.73 24.58
C LYS A 266 1.95 3.55 23.57
N LYS A 267 1.70 4.86 23.47
CA LYS A 267 2.39 5.77 22.53
C LYS A 267 3.83 5.98 22.95
N GLN A 268 4.10 6.20 24.24
CA GLN A 268 5.49 6.32 24.70
C GLN A 268 6.24 4.98 24.63
N LEU A 269 5.56 3.85 24.82
CA LEU A 269 6.14 2.52 24.56
C LEU A 269 6.52 2.35 23.09
N PHE A 270 5.62 2.71 22.16
CA PHE A 270 5.87 2.70 20.72
C PHE A 270 7.07 3.60 20.34
N LEU A 271 7.03 4.87 20.75
CA LEU A 271 8.10 5.84 20.51
C LEU A 271 9.45 5.33 21.02
N ASN A 272 9.47 4.71 22.21
CA ASN A 272 10.70 4.18 22.78
C ASN A 272 11.35 3.10 21.88
N HIS A 273 10.54 2.19 21.34
CA HIS A 273 11.01 1.12 20.46
C HIS A 273 11.57 1.66 19.15
N VAL A 274 10.79 2.47 18.43
CA VAL A 274 11.18 2.97 17.11
C VAL A 274 12.36 3.95 17.18
N VAL A 275 12.47 4.74 18.25
CA VAL A 275 13.63 5.61 18.49
C VAL A 275 14.90 4.78 18.73
N LYS A 276 14.82 3.65 19.45
CA LYS A 276 15.99 2.76 19.64
C LYS A 276 16.46 2.14 18.32
N ILE A 277 15.52 1.74 17.47
CA ILE A 277 15.83 1.23 16.12
C ILE A 277 16.46 2.32 15.26
N ALA A 278 15.84 3.49 15.19
CA ALA A 278 16.32 4.58 14.37
C ALA A 278 17.70 5.09 14.83
N ARG A 279 17.94 5.18 16.15
CA ARG A 279 19.26 5.54 16.70
C ARG A 279 20.34 4.51 16.38
N TYR A 280 20.01 3.22 16.45
CA TYR A 280 20.93 2.15 16.07
C TYR A 280 21.34 2.26 14.59
N ILE A 281 20.37 2.48 13.69
CA ILE A 281 20.66 2.67 12.27
C ILE A 281 21.51 3.93 12.07
N LYS A 282 21.18 5.06 12.70
CA LYS A 282 21.96 6.31 12.57
C LYS A 282 23.38 6.20 13.12
N SER A 283 23.60 5.44 14.18
CA SER A 283 24.94 5.29 14.76
C SER A 283 25.86 4.44 13.88
N ARG A 284 25.31 3.44 13.19
CA ARG A 284 26.08 2.47 12.39
C ARG A 284 26.12 2.81 10.90
N TYR A 285 25.07 3.43 10.39
CA TYR A 285 24.83 3.76 8.99
C TYR A 285 24.36 5.22 8.85
N SER A 286 25.19 6.16 9.32
CA SER A 286 24.85 7.59 9.41
C SER A 286 24.43 8.25 8.10
N HIS A 287 24.82 7.69 6.95
CA HIS A 287 24.45 8.14 5.61
C HIS A 287 23.01 7.78 5.21
N LEU A 288 22.34 6.86 5.92
CA LEU A 288 20.99 6.41 5.58
C LEU A 288 19.94 7.41 6.08
N THR A 289 19.02 7.77 5.18
CA THR A 289 17.73 8.34 5.54
C THR A 289 16.78 7.22 5.91
N ILE A 290 16.16 7.32 7.08
CA ILE A 290 15.24 6.29 7.60
C ILE A 290 13.83 6.70 7.25
N LEU A 291 13.09 5.81 6.59
CA LEU A 291 11.69 5.98 6.23
C LEU A 291 10.83 5.08 7.12
N MET A 292 9.65 5.54 7.51
CA MET A 292 8.75 4.83 8.42
C MET A 292 7.31 5.21 8.13
N TRP A 293 6.38 4.26 8.19
CA TRP A 293 4.95 4.54 8.01
C TRP A 293 4.41 5.47 9.09
N ASP A 294 3.41 6.28 8.75
CA ASP A 294 2.94 7.39 9.60
C ASP A 294 1.78 7.04 10.55
N ASP A 295 1.08 5.95 10.33
CA ASP A 295 -0.24 5.66 10.90
C ASP A 295 -0.26 5.71 12.43
N GLU A 296 0.76 5.14 13.07
CA GLU A 296 0.92 5.16 14.52
C GLU A 296 1.17 6.58 15.07
N PHE A 297 1.70 7.52 14.27
CA PHE A 297 1.92 8.90 14.68
C PHE A 297 0.64 9.73 14.73
N ARG A 298 -0.41 9.35 13.98
CA ARG A 298 -1.62 10.18 13.78
C ARG A 298 -2.34 10.53 15.08
N ASN A 299 -2.20 9.68 16.10
CA ASN A 299 -2.83 9.85 17.41
C ASN A 299 -1.84 10.32 18.51
N ILE A 300 -0.59 10.63 18.16
CA ILE A 300 0.45 11.09 19.09
C ILE A 300 0.52 12.61 19.03
N LEU A 301 0.63 13.27 20.18
CA LEU A 301 0.78 14.72 20.19
C LEU A 301 2.12 15.13 19.54
N PRO A 302 2.15 16.19 18.73
CA PRO A 302 3.38 16.67 18.07
C PRO A 302 4.55 16.85 19.04
N GLN A 303 4.27 17.39 20.23
CA GLN A 303 5.27 17.64 21.26
C GLN A 303 5.92 16.34 21.77
N GLU A 304 5.16 15.25 21.91
CA GLU A 304 5.69 13.95 22.35
C GLU A 304 6.65 13.36 21.29
N ILE A 305 6.32 13.51 20.00
CA ILE A 305 7.20 13.10 18.89
C ILE A 305 8.49 13.93 18.91
N ILE A 306 8.38 15.24 19.16
CA ILE A 306 9.53 16.14 19.25
C ILE A 306 10.44 15.76 20.44
N GLU A 307 9.87 15.59 21.62
CA GLU A 307 10.59 15.25 22.86
C GLU A 307 11.26 13.89 22.81
N SER A 308 10.65 12.91 22.14
CA SER A 308 11.28 11.60 21.90
C SER A 308 12.56 11.71 21.03
N GLY A 309 12.67 12.80 20.25
CA GLY A 309 13.72 13.04 19.27
C GLY A 309 13.51 12.32 17.93
N LEU A 310 12.39 11.60 17.75
CA LEU A 310 12.11 10.83 16.54
C LEU A 310 12.11 11.68 15.28
N HIS A 311 11.58 12.90 15.35
CA HIS A 311 11.49 13.84 14.23
C HIS A 311 12.84 14.14 13.54
N LYS A 312 13.96 14.00 14.25
CA LYS A 312 15.32 14.21 13.71
C LYS A 312 15.93 12.95 13.10
N LEU A 313 15.33 11.79 13.35
CA LEU A 313 15.90 10.48 13.00
C LEU A 313 15.30 9.91 11.73
N ILE A 314 14.02 10.17 11.47
CA ILE A 314 13.24 9.57 10.38
C ILE A 314 12.53 10.63 9.52
N GLN A 315 12.17 10.25 8.29
CA GLN A 315 11.16 10.94 7.47
C GLN A 315 9.91 10.06 7.42
N PRO A 316 8.72 10.58 7.76
CA PRO A 316 7.50 9.79 7.75
C PRO A 316 7.03 9.54 6.31
N VAL A 317 6.36 8.40 6.11
CA VAL A 317 5.71 8.02 4.87
C VAL A 317 4.21 7.97 5.10
N ILE A 318 3.50 8.98 4.60
CA ILE A 318 2.07 9.15 4.84
C ILE A 318 1.28 8.30 3.85
N TRP A 319 0.54 7.30 4.33
CA TRP A 319 -0.16 6.36 3.45
C TRP A 319 -1.68 6.42 3.60
N LYS A 320 -2.38 6.41 2.47
CA LYS A 320 -3.83 6.22 2.42
C LYS A 320 -4.27 5.79 1.03
N TYR A 321 -5.02 4.70 0.97
CA TYR A 321 -5.36 4.03 -0.31
C TYR A 321 -6.81 4.23 -0.75
N THR A 322 -7.64 4.88 0.07
CA THR A 322 -9.02 5.23 -0.32
C THR A 322 -9.02 6.24 -1.47
N THR A 323 -10.07 6.23 -2.29
CA THR A 323 -10.20 7.16 -3.44
C THR A 323 -10.08 8.63 -3.02
N ASN A 324 -10.56 8.97 -1.82
CA ASN A 324 -10.38 10.28 -1.21
C ASN A 324 -9.57 10.17 0.10
N PRO A 325 -8.25 10.40 0.07
CA PRO A 325 -7.41 10.41 1.26
C PRO A 325 -7.78 11.53 2.26
N GLY A 326 -8.25 12.68 1.74
CA GLY A 326 -8.55 13.88 2.52
C GLY A 326 -9.65 13.71 3.57
N ASP A 327 -10.52 12.70 3.42
CA ASP A 327 -11.55 12.38 4.40
C ASP A 327 -10.96 11.87 5.73
N SER A 328 -9.74 11.32 5.69
CA SER A 328 -9.03 10.83 6.87
C SER A 328 -7.79 11.61 7.23
N LEU A 329 -7.10 12.18 6.23
CA LEU A 329 -5.90 12.99 6.41
C LEU A 329 -6.31 14.46 6.50
N THR A 330 -6.80 14.84 7.68
CA THR A 330 -7.39 16.16 7.93
C THR A 330 -6.38 17.29 7.82
N GLU A 331 -6.87 18.53 7.65
CA GLU A 331 -5.99 19.71 7.64
C GLU A 331 -5.16 19.85 8.92
N GLN A 332 -5.76 19.51 10.07
CA GLN A 332 -5.08 19.52 11.36
C GLN A 332 -3.92 18.52 11.40
N LEU A 333 -4.06 17.35 10.78
CA LEU A 333 -2.97 16.38 10.67
C LEU A 333 -1.82 16.94 9.84
N TRP A 334 -2.13 17.54 8.69
CA TRP A 334 -1.12 18.16 7.83
C TRP A 334 -0.40 19.34 8.48
N ASP A 335 -1.13 20.21 9.19
CA ASP A 335 -0.51 21.30 9.97
C ASP A 335 0.37 20.76 11.09
N SER A 336 -0.04 19.68 11.75
CA SER A 336 0.78 18.99 12.76
C SER A 336 2.05 18.43 12.15
N TYR A 337 1.96 17.74 11.00
CA TYR A 337 3.12 17.16 10.32
C TYR A 337 4.06 18.24 9.80
N ALA A 338 3.56 19.34 9.24
CA ALA A 338 4.38 20.48 8.82
C ALA A 338 5.18 21.10 9.99
N ASN A 339 4.63 21.08 11.21
CA ASN A 339 5.31 21.57 12.40
C ASN A 339 6.39 20.61 12.94
N ILE A 340 6.27 19.31 12.65
CA ILE A 340 7.21 18.28 13.16
C ILE A 340 8.31 18.00 12.13
N TRP A 341 7.94 17.86 10.86
CA TRP A 341 8.81 17.43 9.77
C TRP A 341 8.77 18.41 8.60
N HIS A 342 9.96 18.85 8.18
CA HIS A 342 10.10 19.66 6.97
C HIS A 342 9.96 18.84 5.68
N SER A 343 10.29 17.54 5.73
CA SER A 343 10.29 16.67 4.57
C SER A 343 9.57 15.36 4.88
N VAL A 344 8.69 14.94 3.96
CA VAL A 344 7.91 13.72 4.07
C VAL A 344 7.90 12.94 2.76
N TRP A 345 7.48 11.70 2.84
CA TRP A 345 7.09 10.88 1.70
C TRP A 345 5.60 10.56 1.79
N ILE A 346 5.00 10.16 0.68
CA ILE A 346 3.62 9.68 0.66
C ILE A 346 3.54 8.28 0.05
N ALA A 347 2.44 7.58 0.28
CA ALA A 347 2.15 6.30 -0.31
C ALA A 347 0.71 6.23 -0.82
N THR A 348 0.61 5.96 -2.11
CA THR A 348 -0.62 5.65 -2.86
C THR A 348 -0.68 4.13 -3.09
N ALA A 349 -1.74 3.62 -3.72
CA ALA A 349 -1.79 2.22 -4.12
C ALA A 349 -2.23 2.07 -5.57
N PHE A 350 -1.53 1.22 -6.34
CA PHE A 350 -1.93 0.84 -7.71
C PHE A 350 -2.61 -0.54 -7.79
N LYS A 351 -2.53 -1.34 -6.72
CA LYS A 351 -3.21 -2.63 -6.55
C LYS A 351 -3.25 -3.04 -5.07
N GLY A 352 -4.06 -4.05 -4.74
CA GLY A 352 -3.91 -4.84 -3.52
C GLY A 352 -4.39 -4.13 -2.25
N ALA A 353 -5.08 -3.00 -2.39
CA ALA A 353 -5.55 -2.16 -1.29
C ALA A 353 -7.08 -1.95 -1.31
N THR A 354 -7.81 -2.79 -2.05
CA THR A 354 -9.26 -2.71 -2.16
C THR A 354 -9.94 -3.76 -1.28
N PHE A 355 -9.67 -5.04 -1.53
CA PHE A 355 -10.15 -6.16 -0.72
C PHE A 355 -9.14 -7.33 -0.76
N PRO A 356 -9.09 -8.18 0.28
CA PRO A 356 -8.07 -9.21 0.44
C PRO A 356 -8.13 -10.39 -0.54
N ASP A 357 -9.25 -10.59 -1.25
CA ASP A 357 -9.49 -11.73 -2.16
C ASP A 357 -9.67 -11.32 -3.63
N ARG A 358 -9.33 -10.06 -3.97
CA ARG A 358 -9.50 -9.54 -5.33
C ARG A 358 -8.50 -10.15 -6.29
N TYR A 359 -8.97 -10.58 -7.46
CA TYR A 359 -8.12 -11.12 -8.52
C TYR A 359 -8.00 -10.19 -9.74
N TYR A 360 -8.81 -9.13 -9.81
CA TYR A 360 -8.77 -8.10 -10.84
C TYR A 360 -8.54 -6.72 -10.21
N THR A 361 -7.89 -5.82 -10.95
CA THR A 361 -7.54 -4.48 -10.46
C THR A 361 -8.55 -3.45 -10.92
N ASN A 362 -9.12 -2.72 -9.96
CA ASN A 362 -10.00 -1.59 -10.26
C ASN A 362 -9.17 -0.35 -10.59
N ILE A 363 -8.84 -0.17 -11.87
CA ILE A 363 -7.97 0.93 -12.33
C ILE A 363 -8.55 2.30 -11.93
N SER A 364 -9.86 2.52 -12.05
CA SER A 364 -10.49 3.82 -11.76
C SER A 364 -10.36 4.22 -10.29
N TYR A 365 -10.49 3.25 -9.38
CA TYR A 365 -10.32 3.44 -7.94
C TYR A 365 -8.90 3.94 -7.62
N HIS A 366 -7.89 3.25 -8.15
CA HIS A 366 -6.50 3.62 -7.92
C HIS A 366 -6.13 4.93 -8.60
N MET A 367 -6.67 5.18 -9.80
CA MET A 367 -6.54 6.44 -10.52
C MET A 367 -7.05 7.62 -9.68
N GLU A 368 -8.27 7.52 -9.12
CA GLU A 368 -8.84 8.57 -8.27
C GLU A 368 -8.00 8.82 -7.01
N ASN A 369 -7.50 7.75 -6.36
CA ASN A 369 -6.58 7.88 -5.23
C ASN A 369 -5.34 8.74 -5.59
N HIS A 370 -4.71 8.48 -6.74
CA HIS A 370 -3.54 9.25 -7.17
C HIS A 370 -3.87 10.70 -7.52
N GLN A 371 -5.03 10.96 -8.12
CA GLN A 371 -5.49 12.32 -8.44
C GLN A 371 -5.65 13.15 -7.17
N ARG A 372 -6.34 12.61 -6.15
CA ARG A 372 -6.52 13.31 -4.86
C ARG A 372 -5.21 13.49 -4.11
N TRP A 373 -4.27 12.56 -4.23
CA TRP A 373 -2.93 12.74 -3.68
C TRP A 373 -2.16 13.90 -4.36
N LEU A 374 -2.31 14.11 -5.67
CA LEU A 374 -1.72 15.30 -6.32
C LEU A 374 -2.33 16.60 -5.82
N GLU A 375 -3.64 16.65 -5.60
CA GLU A 375 -4.31 17.82 -5.03
C GLU A 375 -3.77 18.13 -3.62
N ILE A 376 -3.54 17.10 -2.80
CA ILE A 376 -2.92 17.24 -1.48
C ILE A 376 -1.48 17.76 -1.61
N ILE A 377 -0.68 17.20 -2.52
CA ILE A 377 0.70 17.65 -2.75
C ILE A 377 0.71 19.14 -3.13
N ASP A 378 -0.12 19.54 -4.09
CA ASP A 378 -0.22 20.93 -4.57
C ASP A 378 -0.65 21.88 -3.43
N LYS A 379 -1.62 21.45 -2.61
CA LYS A 379 -2.12 22.24 -1.48
C LYS A 379 -1.06 22.47 -0.39
N TYR A 380 -0.19 21.51 -0.13
CA TYR A 380 0.75 21.55 1.01
C TYR A 380 2.22 21.74 0.63
N SER A 381 2.55 21.84 -0.66
CA SER A 381 3.94 21.98 -1.13
C SER A 381 4.64 23.26 -0.65
N ASP A 382 3.88 24.30 -0.28
CA ASP A 382 4.45 25.53 0.30
C ASP A 382 4.92 25.36 1.75
N LYS A 383 4.41 24.33 2.45
CA LYS A 383 4.72 24.05 3.86
C LYS A 383 5.62 22.84 4.06
N ILE A 384 5.47 21.83 3.20
CA ILE A 384 6.13 20.52 3.33
C ILE A 384 6.84 20.16 2.03
N ASP A 385 8.06 19.68 2.16
CA ASP A 385 8.83 19.14 1.04
C ASP A 385 8.51 17.64 0.83
N PHE A 386 7.74 17.35 -0.22
CA PHE A 386 7.40 15.99 -0.62
C PHE A 386 8.54 15.34 -1.42
N LYS A 387 9.36 14.52 -0.74
CA LYS A 387 10.56 13.90 -1.33
C LYS A 387 10.25 12.80 -2.34
N GLY A 388 9.14 12.10 -2.15
CA GLY A 388 8.79 10.96 -2.97
C GLY A 388 7.38 10.43 -2.70
N VAL A 389 6.88 9.69 -3.69
CA VAL A 389 5.66 8.90 -3.62
C VAL A 389 5.99 7.43 -3.85
N PHE A 390 5.52 6.57 -2.95
CA PHE A 390 5.47 5.14 -3.16
C PHE A 390 4.15 4.75 -3.79
N LEU A 391 4.19 4.18 -4.99
CA LEU A 391 3.05 3.53 -5.60
C LEU A 391 3.03 2.11 -5.07
N THR A 392 2.23 1.87 -4.02
CA THR A 392 2.19 0.58 -3.33
C THR A 392 1.41 -0.47 -4.10
N GLY A 393 1.89 -1.71 -4.06
CA GLY A 393 1.22 -2.85 -4.68
C GLY A 393 1.33 -4.10 -3.81
N TRP A 394 0.43 -4.21 -2.84
CA TRP A 394 0.39 -5.28 -1.84
C TRP A 394 0.00 -6.62 -2.45
N GLN A 395 0.68 -7.71 -2.08
CA GLN A 395 0.38 -9.07 -2.57
C GLN A 395 -0.66 -9.79 -1.73
N ARG A 396 -0.71 -9.50 -0.43
CA ARG A 396 -1.70 -10.03 0.53
C ARG A 396 -1.64 -9.19 1.80
N TYR A 397 -2.70 -9.26 2.60
CA TYR A 397 -2.86 -8.44 3.81
C TYR A 397 -1.99 -8.93 4.98
N ASP A 398 -1.75 -10.24 5.07
CA ASP A 398 -0.87 -10.86 6.05
C ASP A 398 -0.34 -12.22 5.54
N HIS A 399 0.52 -12.90 6.31
CA HIS A 399 1.10 -14.20 5.92
C HIS A 399 0.12 -15.38 5.85
N PHE A 400 -1.06 -15.24 6.41
CA PHE A 400 -2.11 -16.27 6.47
C PHE A 400 -3.20 -16.03 5.43
N SER A 401 -3.23 -14.85 4.82
CA SER A 401 -4.18 -14.43 3.79
C SER A 401 -3.82 -14.96 2.40
N VAL A 402 -4.85 -15.05 1.54
CA VAL A 402 -4.70 -15.35 0.12
C VAL A 402 -4.04 -14.19 -0.62
N LEU A 403 -3.54 -14.45 -1.83
CA LEU A 403 -3.02 -13.40 -2.70
C LEU A 403 -4.15 -12.53 -3.24
N CYS A 404 -3.90 -11.22 -3.33
CA CYS A 404 -4.73 -10.26 -4.02
C CYS A 404 -3.98 -9.63 -5.21
N GLU A 405 -4.70 -9.42 -6.31
CA GLU A 405 -4.32 -8.64 -7.48
C GLU A 405 -2.87 -8.85 -7.90
N LEU A 406 -2.57 -9.94 -8.59
CA LEU A 406 -1.19 -10.25 -9.01
C LEU A 406 -0.57 -9.08 -9.80
N LEU A 407 0.75 -8.88 -9.62
CA LEU A 407 1.48 -7.77 -10.24
C LEU A 407 1.21 -7.62 -11.74
N ALA A 408 1.24 -8.72 -12.50
CA ALA A 408 0.98 -8.70 -13.93
C ALA A 408 -0.43 -8.16 -14.29
N VAL A 409 -1.45 -8.48 -13.48
CA VAL A 409 -2.82 -8.03 -13.70
C VAL A 409 -2.96 -6.51 -13.50
N SER A 410 -2.14 -5.97 -12.61
CA SER A 410 -2.19 -4.55 -12.23
C SER A 410 -1.29 -3.62 -13.07
N LEU A 411 -0.55 -4.13 -14.06
CA LEU A 411 0.38 -3.29 -14.84
C LEU A 411 -0.29 -2.10 -15.56
N PRO A 412 -1.50 -2.24 -16.15
CA PRO A 412 -2.22 -1.07 -16.68
C PRO A 412 -2.55 -0.03 -15.61
N SER A 413 -2.97 -0.47 -14.42
CA SER A 413 -3.20 0.42 -13.26
C SER A 413 -1.92 1.15 -12.89
N LEU A 414 -0.80 0.44 -12.72
CA LEU A 414 0.50 1.03 -12.40
C LEU A 414 0.93 2.09 -13.42
N ALA A 415 0.78 1.78 -14.71
CA ALA A 415 1.17 2.67 -15.79
C ALA A 415 0.39 4.00 -15.77
N ILE A 416 -0.93 3.93 -15.56
CA ILE A 416 -1.79 5.11 -15.42
C ILE A 416 -1.42 5.93 -14.19
N ASN A 417 -1.23 5.27 -13.07
CA ASN A 417 -0.93 5.93 -11.82
C ASN A 417 0.44 6.64 -11.83
N LEU A 418 1.44 6.05 -12.49
CA LEU A 418 2.72 6.72 -12.77
C LEU A 418 2.54 7.93 -13.68
N ALA A 419 1.69 7.85 -14.70
CA ALA A 419 1.42 8.97 -15.59
C ALA A 419 0.69 10.12 -14.89
N ILE A 420 -0.25 9.82 -13.99
CA ILE A 420 -0.89 10.83 -13.14
C ILE A 420 0.16 11.56 -12.31
N MET A 421 1.08 10.85 -11.65
CA MET A 421 2.18 11.45 -10.89
C MET A 421 3.18 12.28 -11.72
N GLN A 422 3.01 12.32 -13.04
CA GLN A 422 3.77 13.16 -13.98
C GLN A 422 2.93 14.30 -14.55
N SER A 423 1.69 14.48 -14.10
CA SER A 423 0.79 15.52 -14.61
C SER A 423 1.30 16.92 -14.27
N THR A 424 1.06 17.84 -15.21
CA THR A 424 1.33 19.27 -15.10
C THR A 424 0.06 20.07 -14.75
N ASN A 425 -1.10 19.42 -14.68
CA ASN A 425 -2.39 20.07 -14.44
C ASN A 425 -3.34 19.15 -13.65
N LEU A 426 -3.96 19.69 -12.59
CA LEU A 426 -4.95 18.99 -11.78
C LEU A 426 -6.31 18.81 -12.48
N ASN A 427 -6.61 19.62 -13.50
CA ASN A 427 -7.91 19.64 -14.17
C ASN A 427 -7.97 18.78 -15.43
N SER A 428 -6.89 18.11 -15.80
CA SER A 428 -6.76 17.38 -17.07
C SER A 428 -6.29 15.96 -16.83
N PHE A 429 -7.19 15.12 -16.31
CA PHE A 429 -6.94 13.69 -16.18
C PHE A 429 -7.58 12.92 -17.34
N PRO A 430 -6.89 11.91 -17.87
CA PRO A 430 -7.40 11.16 -19.00
C PRO A 430 -8.60 10.28 -18.60
N SER A 431 -9.63 10.23 -19.42
CA SER A 431 -10.77 9.31 -19.28
C SER A 431 -10.51 7.93 -19.90
N GLU A 432 -9.50 7.84 -20.76
CA GLU A 432 -9.05 6.64 -21.47
C GLU A 432 -7.54 6.52 -21.35
N LEU A 433 -6.98 5.31 -21.47
CA LEU A 433 -5.53 5.10 -21.45
C LEU A 433 -4.84 5.98 -22.51
N PRO A 434 -3.94 6.90 -22.10
CA PRO A 434 -3.16 7.71 -23.04
C PRO A 434 -2.43 6.84 -24.06
N ARG A 435 -2.47 7.24 -25.33
CA ARG A 435 -1.94 6.44 -26.45
C ARG A 435 -0.48 6.02 -26.24
N TYR A 436 0.37 6.91 -25.74
CA TYR A 436 1.79 6.59 -25.49
C TYR A 436 1.96 5.48 -24.43
N ILE A 437 1.07 5.39 -23.43
CA ILE A 437 1.09 4.31 -22.44
C ILE A 437 0.59 3.02 -23.09
N GLY A 438 -0.47 3.11 -23.90
CA GLY A 438 -0.93 2.01 -24.74
C GLY A 438 0.20 1.45 -25.61
N ASP A 439 1.01 2.31 -26.24
CA ASP A 439 2.15 1.92 -27.06
C ASP A 439 3.24 1.21 -26.23
N ILE A 440 3.56 1.71 -25.02
CA ILE A 440 4.51 1.09 -24.08
C ILE A 440 4.04 -0.31 -23.65
N LEU A 441 2.75 -0.46 -23.36
CA LEU A 441 2.12 -1.73 -22.97
C LEU A 441 1.75 -2.62 -24.17
N GLN A 442 1.96 -2.12 -25.39
CA GLN A 442 1.64 -2.78 -26.66
C GLN A 442 0.15 -3.15 -26.78
N CYS A 443 -0.73 -2.23 -26.43
CA CYS A 443 -2.19 -2.41 -26.51
C CYS A 443 -2.72 -2.12 -27.92
N ASP A 444 -3.64 -2.95 -28.41
CA ASP A 444 -4.22 -2.86 -29.76
C ASP A 444 -5.49 -1.98 -29.84
N GLY A 445 -5.94 -1.45 -28.71
CA GLY A 445 -7.15 -0.65 -28.56
C GLY A 445 -7.11 0.31 -27.37
N THR A 446 -8.21 1.01 -27.15
CA THR A 446 -8.38 1.96 -26.04
C THR A 446 -8.87 1.23 -24.79
N ILE A 447 -8.16 1.38 -23.67
CA ILE A 447 -8.63 0.92 -22.36
C ILE A 447 -9.43 2.05 -21.70
N SER A 448 -10.71 1.79 -21.43
CA SER A 448 -11.55 2.71 -20.66
C SER A 448 -11.09 2.76 -19.21
N LEU A 449 -10.90 3.96 -18.66
CA LEU A 449 -10.52 4.16 -17.25
C LEU A 449 -11.73 4.45 -16.36
N THR A 450 -12.93 4.56 -16.94
CA THR A 450 -14.17 4.90 -16.24
C THR A 450 -15.11 3.72 -16.11
N ILE A 451 -14.96 2.70 -16.96
CA ILE A 451 -15.78 1.49 -16.97
C ILE A 451 -14.89 0.30 -16.60
N PRO A 452 -15.20 -0.45 -15.52
CA PRO A 452 -14.44 -1.64 -15.17
C PRO A 452 -14.52 -2.69 -16.29
N GLU A 453 -13.38 -3.24 -16.70
CA GLU A 453 -13.38 -4.47 -17.50
C GLU A 453 -14.02 -5.61 -16.67
N PRO A 454 -14.82 -6.53 -17.28
CA PRO A 454 -14.96 -6.79 -18.71
C PRO A 454 -16.18 -6.16 -19.42
N HIS A 455 -16.87 -5.19 -18.81
CA HIS A 455 -18.18 -4.72 -19.30
C HIS A 455 -18.20 -4.05 -20.70
N HIS A 456 -17.05 -3.78 -21.33
CA HIS A 456 -16.93 -3.14 -22.66
C HIS A 456 -16.04 -3.87 -23.68
N GLY A 457 -15.78 -5.16 -23.46
CA GLY A 457 -14.86 -5.91 -24.32
C GLY A 457 -13.40 -5.67 -23.93
N TRP A 458 -12.55 -6.64 -24.26
CA TRP A 458 -11.19 -6.71 -23.73
C TRP A 458 -10.18 -6.17 -24.75
N THR A 459 -9.39 -5.17 -24.34
CA THR A 459 -8.26 -4.66 -25.15
C THR A 459 -7.07 -5.61 -25.01
N LYS A 460 -6.48 -6.05 -26.14
CA LYS A 460 -5.31 -6.94 -26.08
C LYS A 460 -4.06 -6.10 -25.93
N CYS A 461 -3.24 -6.45 -24.94
CA CYS A 461 -1.91 -5.85 -24.76
C CYS A 461 -0.80 -6.91 -24.94
N GLY A 462 0.43 -6.46 -25.10
CA GLY A 462 1.61 -7.31 -25.37
C GLY A 462 2.63 -7.36 -24.23
N TYR A 463 2.33 -6.79 -23.06
CA TYR A 463 3.23 -6.83 -21.91
C TYR A 463 3.42 -8.23 -21.31
N HIS A 464 4.56 -8.50 -20.69
CA HIS A 464 4.82 -9.81 -20.10
C HIS A 464 3.86 -10.07 -18.92
N GLY A 465 3.21 -11.23 -18.91
CA GLY A 465 2.17 -11.55 -17.93
C GLY A 465 0.75 -11.20 -18.37
N VAL A 466 0.57 -10.63 -19.57
CA VAL A 466 -0.78 -10.31 -20.10
C VAL A 466 -1.70 -11.52 -20.19
N ALA A 467 -1.18 -12.74 -20.35
CA ALA A 467 -2.02 -13.95 -20.33
C ALA A 467 -2.80 -14.10 -19.01
N VAL A 468 -2.20 -13.73 -17.87
CA VAL A 468 -2.84 -13.74 -16.54
C VAL A 468 -3.88 -12.63 -16.45
N TYR A 469 -3.59 -11.45 -17.00
CA TYR A 469 -4.57 -10.38 -17.13
C TYR A 469 -5.77 -10.83 -17.99
N SER A 470 -5.49 -11.48 -19.12
CA SER A 470 -6.51 -11.94 -20.07
C SER A 470 -7.43 -13.01 -19.48
N SER A 471 -6.89 -13.92 -18.68
CA SER A 471 -7.66 -15.02 -18.08
C SER A 471 -8.61 -14.54 -17.00
N ASN A 472 -8.30 -13.44 -16.30
CA ASN A 472 -9.14 -12.90 -15.23
C ASN A 472 -10.33 -12.07 -15.75
N HIS A 473 -10.36 -11.78 -17.06
CA HIS A 473 -11.41 -10.99 -17.72
C HIS A 473 -12.20 -11.79 -18.75
N ARG A 474 -11.97 -13.11 -18.84
CA ARG A 474 -12.80 -14.08 -19.57
C ARG A 474 -13.70 -14.80 -18.59
#